data_AF-A0A7S8ZXJ5-F1
#
_entry.id   AF-A0A7S8ZXJ5-F1
#
_cell.length_a   1.000
_cell.length_b   1.000
_cell.length_c   1.000
_cell.angle_alpha   90.00
_cell.angle_beta   90.00
_cell.angle_gamma   90.00
#
_symmetry.space_group_name_H-M   'P 1'
#
loop_
_entity.id
_entity.type
_entity.pdbx_description
1 polymer ?
#
loop_
_entity_poly.entity_id
_entity_poly.type
_entity_poly.pdbx_seq_one_letter_code
_entity_poly.pdbx_strand_id
1 'polypeptide(L)' 'ACLPFFEGYASVLSGSRVWLYQELQAFNATAEEKVALEKIQDCYSEERIRNILLEPKIM' A
#
# COMPACT_ATOMS: atom_id res chain seq x y z
N ALA A 1 0.52 -10.04 -15.85
CA ALA A 1 0.12 -9.28 -14.65
C ALA A 1 0.87 -9.83 -13.45
N CYS A 2 1.28 -8.98 -12.49
CA CYS A 2 1.97 -9.40 -11.27
C CYS A 2 0.98 -9.33 -10.10
N LEU A 3 0.31 -10.44 -9.78
CA LEU A 3 -0.69 -10.49 -8.69
C LEU A 3 -0.12 -9.96 -7.35
N PRO A 4 1.10 -10.37 -6.92
CA PRO A 4 1.73 -9.83 -5.72
C PRO A 4 1.83 -8.31 -5.67
N PHE A 5 2.13 -7.69 -6.82
CA PHE A 5 2.23 -6.24 -6.91
C PHE A 5 0.87 -5.58 -6.64
N PHE A 6 -0.20 -6.10 -7.23
CA PHE A 6 -1.55 -5.55 -7.06
C PHE A 6 -2.07 -5.75 -5.63
N GLU A 7 -1.76 -6.86 -4.98
CA GLU A 7 -2.10 -7.11 -3.57
C GLU A 7 -1.37 -6.14 -2.64
N GLY A 8 -0.05 -5.97 -2.86
CA GLY A 8 0.73 -4.96 -2.16
C GLY A 8 0.19 -3.54 -2.36
N TYR A 9 -0.13 -3.17 -3.61
CA TYR A 9 -0.70 -1.86 -3.93
C TYR A 9 -2.08 -1.65 -3.27
N ALA A 10 -2.96 -2.64 -3.30
CA ALA A 10 -4.25 -2.59 -2.61
C ALA A 10 -4.09 -2.41 -1.09
N SER A 11 -3.09 -3.06 -0.49
CA SER A 11 -2.80 -2.89 0.94
C SER A 11 -2.39 -1.45 1.29
N VAL A 12 -1.61 -0.79 0.44
CA VAL A 12 -1.26 0.63 0.57
C VAL A 12 -2.51 1.50 0.47
N LEU A 13 -3.33 1.31 -0.56
CA LEU A 13 -4.57 2.08 -0.75
C LEU A 13 -5.59 1.91 0.38
N SER A 14 -5.61 0.74 1.04
CA SER A 14 -6.56 0.45 2.11
C SER A 14 -6.42 1.39 3.32
N GLY A 15 -5.22 1.91 3.56
CA GLY A 15 -4.86 2.61 4.80
C GLY A 15 -4.68 1.69 6.01
N SER A 16 -4.83 0.36 5.86
CA SER A 16 -4.68 -0.60 6.95
C SER A 16 -3.21 -0.97 7.13
N ARG A 17 -2.63 -0.57 8.27
CA ARG A 17 -1.28 -1.00 8.69
C ARG A 17 -1.18 -2.50 8.88
N VAL A 18 -2.21 -3.11 9.46
CA VAL A 18 -2.25 -4.57 9.70
C VAL A 18 -2.17 -5.33 8.38
N TRP A 19 -2.94 -4.90 7.38
CA TRP A 19 -2.93 -5.54 6.07
C TRP A 19 -1.61 -5.30 5.33
N LEU A 20 -1.10 -4.06 5.34
CA LEU A 20 0.22 -3.75 4.76
C LEU A 20 1.33 -4.64 5.34
N TYR A 21 1.37 -4.82 6.66
CA TYR A 21 2.38 -5.66 7.29
C TYR A 21 2.22 -7.15 6.97
N GLN A 22 0.98 -7.63 6.85
CA GLN A 22 0.73 -9.01 6.46
C GLN A 22 1.24 -9.29 5.03
N GLU A 23 0.98 -8.38 4.08
CA GLU A 23 1.51 -8.51 2.72
C GLU A 23 3.04 -8.47 2.71
N LEU A 24 3.64 -7.51 3.43
CA LEU A 24 5.09 -7.35 3.47
C LEU A 24 5.83 -8.51 4.15
N GLN A 25 5.17 -9.19 5.08
CA GLN A 25 5.72 -10.39 5.71
C GLN A 25 5.95 -11.51 4.68
N ALA A 26 5.07 -11.65 3.69
CA ALA A 26 5.20 -12.66 2.64
C ALA A 26 6.47 -12.46 1.77
N PHE A 27 7.01 -11.24 1.72
CA PHE A 27 8.19 -10.88 0.92
C PHE A 27 9.46 -10.65 1.75
N ASN A 28 9.43 -10.96 3.05
CA ASN A 28 10.55 -10.71 3.97
C ASN A 28 11.03 -9.25 3.94
N ALA A 29 10.10 -8.30 3.84
CA ALA A 29 10.45 -6.89 3.77
C ALA A 29 11.26 -6.45 5.00
N THR A 30 12.33 -5.72 4.75
CA THR A 30 13.18 -5.06 5.73
C THR A 30 12.42 -4.02 6.56
N ALA A 31 13.00 -3.58 7.67
CA ALA A 31 12.38 -2.55 8.50
C ALA A 31 12.24 -1.23 7.73
N GLU A 32 13.23 -0.91 6.90
CA GLU A 32 13.28 0.30 6.08
C GLU A 32 12.22 0.27 4.97
N GLU A 33 12.01 -0.88 4.33
CA GLU A 33 10.95 -1.04 3.32
C GLU A 33 9.55 -0.89 3.91
N LYS A 34 9.34 -1.43 5.12
CA LYS A 34 8.07 -1.24 5.86
C LYS A 34 7.80 0.24 6.11
N VAL A 35 8.77 0.97 6.66
CA VAL A 35 8.65 2.40 6.94
C VAL A 35 8.44 3.21 5.64
N ALA A 36 9.08 2.83 4.54
CA ALA A 36 8.88 3.49 3.26
C ALA A 36 7.43 3.35 2.77
N LEU A 37 6.87 2.15 2.81
CA LEU A 37 5.49 1.89 2.38
C LEU A 37 4.45 2.46 3.36
N GLU A 38 4.79 2.55 4.64
CA GLU A 38 3.97 3.23 5.62
C GLU A 38 3.75 4.71 5.26
N LYS A 39 4.83 5.41 4.89
CA LYS A 39 4.76 6.81 4.47
C LYS A 39 3.94 6.98 3.20
N ILE A 40 4.07 6.05 2.26
CA ILE A 40 3.25 6.08 1.04
C ILE A 40 1.77 5.91 1.41
N GLN A 41 1.45 4.94 2.27
CA GLN A 41 0.09 4.73 2.77
C GLN A 41 -0.46 5.95 3.53
N ASP A 42 0.38 6.71 4.24
CA ASP A 42 -0.01 7.96 4.90
C ASP A 42 -0.38 9.04 3.88
N CYS A 43 0.43 9.23 2.83
CA CYS A 43 0.10 10.14 1.72
C CYS A 43 -1.24 9.79 1.06
N TYR A 44 -1.52 8.49 0.87
CA TYR A 44 -2.83 8.05 0.36
C TYR A 44 -3.97 8.34 1.33
N SER A 45 -3.71 8.37 2.63
CA SER A 45 -4.70 8.63 3.68
C SER A 45 -5.02 10.12 3.84
N GLU A 46 -4.09 11.03 3.55
CA GLU A 46 -4.30 12.48 3.65
C GLU A 46 -5.36 13.00 2.65
N GLU A 47 -5.37 12.48 1.42
CA GLU A 47 -6.40 12.79 0.40
C GLU A 47 -7.27 11.56 0.06
N ARG A 48 -7.65 10.78 1.08
CA ARG A 48 -8.25 9.44 0.97
C ARG A 48 -9.30 9.27 -0.11
N ILE A 49 -10.28 10.18 -0.18
CA ILE A 49 -11.41 10.06 -1.13
C ILE A 49 -10.95 10.26 -2.58
N ARG A 50 -10.06 11.23 -2.82
CA ARG A 50 -9.54 11.52 -4.15
C ARG A 50 -8.61 10.40 -4.60
N ASN A 51 -7.71 9.96 -3.73
CA ASN A 51 -6.67 9.00 -4.10
C ASN A 51 -7.23 7.60 -4.29
N ILE A 52 -8.16 7.13 -3.45
CA ILE A 52 -8.82 5.81 -3.65
C ILE A 52 -9.65 5.79 -4.94
N LEU A 53 -10.20 6.91 -5.39
CA LEU A 53 -11.06 6.95 -6.59
C LEU A 53 -10.31 7.17 -7.90
N LEU A 54 -9.25 7.99 -7.88
CA LEU A 54 -8.53 8.41 -9.09
C LEU A 54 -7.31 7.54 -9.38
N GLU A 55 -6.57 7.11 -8.36
CA GLU A 55 -5.31 6.39 -8.55
C GLU A 55 -5.51 4.97 -9.13
N PRO A 56 -6.55 4.21 -8.76
CA PRO A 56 -6.85 2.95 -9.44
C PRO A 56 -7.28 3.08 -10.91
N LYS A 57 -7.54 4.29 -11.41
CA LYS A 57 -7.83 4.53 -12.84
C LYS A 57 -6.57 4.83 -13.65
N ILE A 58 -5.49 5.23 -12.99
CA ILE A 58 -4.21 5.60 -13.61
C ILE A 58 -3.33 4.36 -13.75
N MET A 59 -3.42 3.44 -12.78
CA MET A 59 -2.67 2.19 -12.71
C MET A 59 -3.36 1.06 -13.47
#